data_AF-X1MTL2-F1
#
_entry.id   AF-X1MTL2-F1
#
_cell.length_a   1.000
_cell.length_b   1.000
_cell.length_c   1.000
_cell.angle_alpha   90.00
_cell.angle_beta   90.00
_cell.angle_gamma   90.00
#
_symmetry.space_group_name_H-M   'P 1'
#
loop_
_entity.id
_entity.type
_entity.pdbx_description
1 polymer ?
#
loop_
_entity_poly.entity_id
_entity_poly.type
_entity_poly.pdbx_seq_one_letter_code
_entity_poly.pdbx_strand_id
1 'polypeptide(L)'
;MESLLSLIIIIAFIITFSYLGPFSDSNSRNLQQASISQTQNDIPINQITPPAPKPKQPVVLIDTRITSGPEEGEIIEETNKVVFEFEAQIYSGQIKGKMLFETKIEGFNEDWKKTSSKKRIVTLPSGPKEYTFLVRGKINDFVDPTPAKITFKINLSPYFKKVRIATIKTETFSSPSLITLSTNLKKEEEINIS
;
A
#
# COMPACT_ATOMS: atom_id res chain seq x y z
N MET A 1 15.99 -41.07 30.41
CA MET A 1 15.41 -40.57 31.65
C MET A 1 15.69 -39.07 31.68
N GLU A 2 14.91 -38.32 30.89
CA GLU A 2 13.63 -37.73 31.33
C GLU A 2 13.89 -36.64 32.37
N SER A 3 13.92 -35.39 31.91
CA SER A 3 13.38 -34.28 32.68
C SER A 3 12.89 -33.22 31.69
N LEU A 4 11.68 -33.46 31.20
CA LEU A 4 10.75 -32.45 30.74
C LEU A 4 10.53 -31.45 31.87
N LEU A 5 10.69 -30.15 31.60
CA LEU A 5 9.90 -29.16 32.32
C LEU A 5 9.78 -27.85 31.52
N SER A 6 8.56 -27.65 31.01
CA SER A 6 7.83 -26.38 30.91
C SER A 6 8.40 -25.28 30.00
N LEU A 7 7.63 -24.67 29.10
CA LEU A 7 6.36 -24.02 29.38
C LEU A 7 5.64 -23.73 28.05
N ILE A 8 4.41 -24.24 27.91
CA ILE A 8 3.47 -23.90 26.83
C ILE A 8 2.64 -22.71 27.33
N ILE A 9 2.69 -21.58 26.64
CA ILE A 9 1.73 -20.48 26.84
C ILE A 9 0.82 -20.43 25.62
N ILE A 10 -0.39 -20.96 25.80
CA ILE A 10 -1.52 -20.78 24.89
C ILE A 10 -2.24 -19.51 25.34
N ILE A 11 -2.28 -18.47 24.51
CA ILE A 11 -3.19 -17.35 24.69
C ILE A 11 -4.14 -17.34 23.50
N ALA A 12 -5.36 -17.82 23.75
CA ALA A 12 -6.51 -17.65 22.88
C ALA A 12 -7.18 -16.32 23.21
N PHE A 13 -7.24 -15.40 22.25
CA PHE A 13 -8.11 -14.22 22.32
C PHE A 13 -9.25 -14.39 21.33
N ILE A 14 -10.40 -14.78 21.88
CA ILE A 14 -11.71 -14.72 21.22
C ILE A 14 -12.27 -13.34 21.53
N ILE A 15 -12.40 -12.48 20.53
CA ILE A 15 -13.31 -11.32 20.61
C ILE A 15 -14.24 -11.38 19.40
N THR A 16 -15.45 -11.87 19.67
CA THR A 16 -16.63 -11.65 18.83
C THR A 16 -17.16 -10.25 19.09
N PHE A 17 -17.14 -9.39 18.08
CA PHE A 17 -18.01 -8.21 18.07
C PHE A 17 -18.89 -8.23 16.82
N SER A 18 -20.17 -8.45 17.10
CA SER A 18 -21.29 -8.45 16.19
C SER A 18 -21.66 -7.03 15.75
N TYR A 19 -22.06 -6.92 14.48
CA TYR A 19 -23.22 -6.16 14.00
C TYR A 19 -23.52 -4.80 14.65
N LEU A 20 -23.33 -3.72 13.87
CA LEU A 20 -24.29 -2.62 13.82
C LEU A 20 -24.45 -2.20 12.35
N GLY A 21 -25.71 -2.08 11.93
CA GLY A 21 -26.17 -2.06 10.55
C GLY A 21 -26.11 -0.72 9.81
N PRO A 22 -26.92 -0.58 8.74
CA PRO A 22 -26.70 0.36 7.66
C PRO A 22 -27.30 1.74 7.97
N PHE A 23 -26.64 2.81 7.52
CA PHE A 23 -27.25 4.12 7.45
C PHE A 23 -27.50 4.53 6.00
N SER A 24 -28.79 4.71 5.75
CA SER A 24 -29.46 5.23 4.55
C SER A 24 -29.12 6.71 4.34
N ASP A 25 -28.92 7.16 3.11
CA ASP A 25 -30.00 7.73 2.30
C ASP A 25 -29.49 8.59 1.12
N SER A 26 -30.17 8.34 0.00
CA SER A 26 -30.50 9.20 -1.12
C SER A 26 -29.90 10.61 -1.20
N ASN A 27 -29.29 10.91 -2.34
CA ASN A 27 -29.49 12.22 -2.96
C ASN A 27 -29.55 12.08 -4.49
N SER A 28 -30.75 11.81 -4.98
CA SER A 28 -31.14 11.97 -6.38
C SER A 28 -31.40 13.46 -6.63
N ARG A 29 -30.57 14.10 -7.44
CA ARG A 29 -30.94 15.36 -8.10
C ARG A 29 -30.99 15.14 -9.61
N ASN A 30 -32.22 15.03 -10.08
CA ASN A 30 -32.67 15.46 -11.40
C ASN A 30 -32.05 16.80 -11.77
N LEU A 31 -31.53 16.93 -12.98
CA LEU A 31 -31.48 18.19 -13.72
C LEU A 31 -31.49 17.90 -15.23
N GLN A 32 -32.64 18.26 -15.81
CA GLN A 32 -32.81 18.87 -17.14
C GLN A 32 -32.60 18.01 -18.38
N GLN A 33 -33.74 17.43 -18.76
CA GLN A 33 -34.23 17.30 -20.13
C GLN A 33 -34.14 18.64 -20.90
N ALA A 34 -33.46 18.61 -22.05
CA ALA A 34 -33.58 19.59 -23.11
C ALA A 34 -33.98 18.88 -24.41
N SER A 35 -35.22 19.12 -24.87
CA SER A 35 -35.60 19.10 -26.30
C SER A 35 -34.72 20.13 -27.05
N ILE A 36 -34.44 20.15 -28.35
CA ILE A 36 -35.20 19.97 -29.60
C ILE A 36 -34.06 19.86 -30.66
N SER A 37 -34.03 18.97 -31.65
CA SER A 37 -34.62 19.17 -32.98
C SER A 37 -34.29 17.97 -33.87
N GLN A 38 -35.33 17.36 -34.42
CA GLN A 38 -35.24 16.46 -35.57
C GLN A 38 -35.11 17.31 -36.83
N THR A 39 -34.00 17.15 -37.54
CA THR A 39 -33.92 17.49 -38.97
C THR A 39 -33.67 16.18 -39.70
N GLN A 40 -34.76 15.58 -40.18
CA GLN A 40 -34.75 14.45 -41.08
C GLN A 40 -34.27 14.95 -42.45
N ASN A 41 -32.99 14.69 -42.75
CA ASN A 41 -32.48 14.73 -44.11
C ASN A 41 -32.32 13.28 -44.58
N ASP A 42 -33.20 12.87 -45.50
CA ASP A 42 -33.10 11.62 -46.23
C ASP A 42 -31.79 11.59 -47.03
N ILE A 43 -30.88 10.69 -46.64
CA ILE A 43 -29.69 10.33 -47.42
C ILE A 43 -29.91 8.90 -47.94
N PRO A 44 -29.60 8.60 -49.22
CA PRO A 44 -29.89 7.31 -49.83
C PRO A 44 -29.17 6.16 -49.12
N ILE A 45 -29.91 5.07 -48.89
CA ILE A 45 -29.42 3.78 -48.38
C ILE A 45 -28.37 3.24 -49.35
N ASN A 46 -27.09 3.45 -49.02
CA ASN A 46 -25.99 2.68 -49.57
C ASN A 46 -25.53 1.68 -48.51
N GLN A 47 -25.43 0.42 -48.94
CA GLN A 47 -25.17 -0.78 -48.16
C GLN A 47 -24.02 -0.59 -47.14
N ILE A 48 -24.36 -0.50 -45.85
CA ILE A 48 -23.38 -0.59 -44.77
C ILE A 48 -23.23 -2.08 -44.46
N THR A 49 -22.17 -2.68 -44.98
CA THR A 49 -21.69 -3.99 -44.54
C THR A 49 -21.49 -3.94 -43.01
N PRO A 50 -21.99 -4.90 -42.23
CA PRO A 50 -21.70 -4.96 -40.80
C PRO A 50 -20.19 -4.87 -40.60
N PRO A 51 -19.67 -4.00 -39.71
CA PRO A 51 -18.24 -3.99 -39.42
C PRO A 51 -17.85 -5.39 -38.97
N ALA A 52 -16.85 -5.97 -39.65
CA ALA A 52 -16.33 -7.28 -39.32
C ALA A 52 -16.11 -7.38 -37.81
N PRO A 53 -16.52 -8.49 -37.15
CA PRO A 53 -16.34 -8.64 -35.72
C PRO A 53 -14.87 -8.45 -35.38
N LYS A 54 -14.57 -7.37 -34.64
CA LYS A 54 -13.22 -7.05 -34.16
C LYS A 54 -12.70 -8.32 -33.47
N PRO A 55 -11.54 -8.87 -33.87
CA PRO A 55 -11.02 -10.09 -33.28
C PRO A 55 -10.98 -9.91 -31.77
N LYS A 56 -11.65 -10.82 -31.04
CA LYS A 56 -11.65 -10.83 -29.57
C LYS A 56 -10.20 -10.87 -29.12
N GLN A 57 -9.72 -9.77 -28.54
CA GLN A 57 -8.36 -9.72 -28.00
C GLN A 57 -8.21 -10.88 -27.00
N PRO A 58 -7.08 -11.60 -27.02
CA PRO A 58 -6.85 -12.67 -26.07
C PRO A 58 -6.96 -12.11 -24.65
N VAL A 59 -7.80 -12.74 -23.83
CA VAL A 59 -7.93 -12.38 -22.42
C VAL A 59 -6.68 -12.89 -21.72
N VAL A 60 -5.75 -11.97 -21.48
CA VAL A 60 -4.54 -12.22 -20.71
C VAL A 60 -4.86 -12.02 -19.24
N LEU A 61 -4.76 -13.10 -18.46
CA LEU A 61 -4.95 -13.05 -17.03
C LEU A 61 -3.60 -13.08 -16.32
N ILE A 62 -3.22 -11.94 -15.76
CA ILE A 62 -2.05 -11.77 -14.88
C ILE A 62 -2.59 -11.64 -13.46
N ASP A 63 -2.02 -12.40 -12.54
CA ASP A 63 -2.35 -12.38 -11.12
C ASP A 63 -1.09 -12.06 -10.33
N THR A 64 -1.11 -10.95 -9.60
CA THR A 64 0.01 -10.47 -8.80
C THR A 64 -0.25 -10.75 -7.33
N ARG A 65 0.78 -11.14 -6.59
CA ARG A 65 0.70 -11.32 -5.14
C ARG A 65 1.92 -10.76 -4.43
N ILE A 66 1.71 -10.27 -3.21
CA ILE A 66 2.76 -9.89 -2.28
C ILE A 66 3.16 -11.16 -1.52
N THR A 67 4.44 -11.52 -1.55
CA THR A 67 4.98 -12.74 -0.93
C THR A 67 5.71 -12.47 0.37
N SER A 68 6.14 -11.23 0.60
CA SER A 68 6.77 -10.80 1.85
C SER A 68 6.63 -9.29 2.04
N GLY A 69 6.54 -8.87 3.29
CA GLY A 69 6.38 -7.48 3.71
C GLY A 69 5.70 -7.43 5.07
N PRO A 70 5.21 -6.24 5.48
CA PRO A 70 4.36 -6.11 6.64
C PRO A 70 3.08 -6.93 6.48
N GLU A 71 2.49 -7.41 7.57
CA GLU A 71 1.16 -8.02 7.57
C GLU A 71 0.05 -6.97 7.39
N GLU A 72 -1.16 -7.41 7.01
CA GLU A 72 -2.30 -6.50 6.87
C GLU A 72 -2.65 -5.89 8.24
N GLY A 73 -2.57 -4.57 8.33
CA GLY A 73 -2.78 -3.81 9.55
C GLY A 73 -1.59 -3.75 10.51
N GLU A 74 -0.42 -4.30 10.15
CA GLU A 74 0.76 -4.29 11.01
C GLU A 74 1.18 -2.86 11.39
N ILE A 75 1.60 -2.70 12.65
CA ILE A 75 2.14 -1.44 13.18
C ILE A 75 3.65 -1.62 13.38
N ILE A 76 4.44 -0.86 12.63
CA ILE A 76 5.90 -0.90 12.69
C ILE A 76 6.42 0.24 13.58
N GLU A 77 7.09 -0.12 14.68
CA GLU A 77 7.55 0.82 15.72
C GLU A 77 9.07 0.93 15.83
N GLU A 78 9.83 0.10 15.11
CA GLU A 78 11.28 0.01 15.28
C GLU A 78 12.07 0.58 14.09
N THR A 79 11.45 0.67 12.91
CA THR A 79 12.12 1.08 11.67
C THR A 79 11.16 1.75 10.70
N ASN A 80 11.67 2.75 9.96
CA ASN A 80 10.95 3.36 8.85
C ASN A 80 11.36 2.76 7.49
N LYS A 81 12.20 1.73 7.48
CA LYS A 81 12.63 1.03 6.28
C LYS A 81 11.79 -0.23 6.10
N VAL A 82 11.01 -0.27 5.03
CA VAL A 82 10.11 -1.39 4.70
C VAL A 82 10.58 -2.07 3.43
N VAL A 83 10.45 -3.39 3.39
CA VAL A 83 10.83 -4.23 2.27
C VAL A 83 9.59 -5.00 1.83
N PHE A 84 9.32 -5.00 0.52
CA PHE A 84 8.26 -5.78 -0.09
C PHE A 84 8.87 -6.73 -1.11
N GLU A 85 8.38 -7.96 -1.13
CA GLU A 85 8.65 -8.93 -2.18
C GLU A 85 7.33 -9.38 -2.79
N PHE A 86 7.33 -9.59 -4.09
CA PHE A 86 6.12 -9.85 -4.85
C PHE A 86 6.43 -10.62 -6.12
N GLU A 87 5.41 -11.29 -6.65
CA GLU A 87 5.49 -12.03 -7.89
C GLU A 87 4.18 -11.95 -8.66
N ALA A 88 4.22 -12.42 -9.91
CA ALA A 88 3.04 -12.51 -10.74
C ALA A 88 3.02 -13.82 -11.52
N GLN A 89 1.82 -14.38 -11.68
CA GLN A 89 1.53 -15.58 -12.44
C GLN A 89 0.68 -15.22 -13.66
N ILE A 90 0.85 -15.97 -14.75
CA ILE A 90 0.12 -15.79 -16.01
C ILE A 90 -0.69 -17.06 -16.24
N TYR A 91 -2.03 -16.95 -16.27
CA TYR A 91 -2.91 -18.11 -16.40
C TYR A 91 -3.45 -18.33 -17.81
N SER A 92 -3.37 -17.34 -18.70
CA SER A 92 -3.99 -17.43 -20.02
C SER A 92 -3.15 -16.70 -21.07
N GLY A 93 -2.66 -17.46 -22.06
CA GLY A 93 -2.05 -16.95 -23.29
C GLY A 93 -0.61 -17.39 -23.53
N GLN A 94 -0.27 -17.62 -24.80
CA GLN A 94 1.11 -17.71 -25.29
C GLN A 94 1.72 -16.29 -25.39
N ILE A 95 1.70 -15.54 -24.30
CA ILE A 95 2.19 -14.16 -24.32
C ILE A 95 3.69 -14.22 -24.09
N LYS A 96 4.43 -13.77 -25.09
CA LYS A 96 5.88 -13.60 -25.00
C LYS A 96 6.16 -12.18 -24.53
N GLY A 97 7.07 -12.03 -23.59
CA GLY A 97 7.48 -10.73 -23.10
C GLY A 97 8.16 -10.80 -21.75
N LYS A 98 8.82 -9.71 -21.39
CA LYS A 98 9.41 -9.54 -20.06
C LYS A 98 8.31 -9.12 -19.08
N MET A 99 8.14 -9.88 -18.00
CA MET A 99 7.31 -9.45 -16.86
C MET A 99 7.94 -8.22 -16.21
N LEU A 100 7.15 -7.17 -16.11
CA LEU A 100 7.44 -5.95 -15.34
C LEU A 100 6.41 -5.82 -14.22
N PHE A 101 6.71 -4.96 -13.26
CA PHE A 101 5.83 -4.61 -12.17
C PHE A 101 5.67 -3.10 -12.09
N GLU A 102 4.48 -2.67 -11.69
CA GLU A 102 4.19 -1.30 -11.31
C GLU A 102 3.84 -1.30 -9.82
N THR A 103 4.49 -0.42 -9.06
CA THR A 103 4.36 -0.36 -7.60
C THR A 103 4.01 1.05 -7.13
N LYS A 104 3.11 1.19 -6.17
CA LYS A 104 2.71 2.48 -5.59
C LYS A 104 2.58 2.35 -4.07
N ILE A 105 2.92 3.40 -3.33
CA ILE A 105 2.62 3.51 -1.90
C ILE A 105 1.73 4.74 -1.75
N GLU A 106 0.47 4.55 -1.41
CA GLU A 106 -0.46 5.65 -1.15
C GLU A 106 -0.02 6.45 0.08
N GLY A 107 -0.16 7.77 0.02
CA GLY A 107 0.38 8.67 1.04
C GLY A 107 1.90 8.90 0.98
N PHE A 108 2.61 8.30 0.02
CA PHE A 108 4.05 8.50 -0.20
C PHE A 108 4.44 8.71 -1.68
N ASN A 109 3.75 8.08 -2.63
CA ASN A 109 3.98 8.26 -4.06
C ASN A 109 2.77 8.90 -4.74
N GLU A 110 3.05 9.87 -5.61
CA GLU A 110 2.06 10.47 -6.51
C GLU A 110 1.65 9.43 -7.58
N ASP A 111 2.66 8.84 -8.25
CA ASP A 111 2.47 7.92 -9.38
C ASP A 111 2.97 6.49 -9.16
N TRP A 112 2.54 5.59 -10.05
CA TRP A 112 3.04 4.23 -10.17
C TRP A 112 4.51 4.21 -10.62
N LYS A 113 5.34 3.42 -9.92
CA LYS A 113 6.75 3.22 -10.24
C LYS A 113 6.96 1.87 -10.94
N LYS A 114 7.47 1.92 -12.16
CA LYS A 114 7.82 0.74 -12.97
C LYS A 114 9.13 0.11 -12.49
N THR A 115 9.19 -1.22 -12.46
CA THR A 115 10.40 -1.98 -12.13
C THR A 115 10.35 -3.36 -12.78
N SER A 116 11.52 -3.97 -13.04
CA SER A 116 11.61 -5.40 -13.35
C SER A 116 12.02 -6.25 -12.13
N SER A 117 12.31 -5.61 -10.99
CA SER A 117 12.64 -6.30 -9.75
C SER A 117 11.37 -6.85 -9.11
N LYS A 118 11.49 -8.03 -8.48
CA LYS A 118 10.46 -8.64 -7.62
C LYS A 118 10.49 -8.13 -6.17
N LYS A 119 11.30 -7.11 -5.92
CA LYS A 119 11.59 -6.56 -4.60
C LYS A 119 11.59 -5.04 -4.64
N ARG A 120 11.01 -4.42 -3.62
CA ARG A 120 11.05 -2.98 -3.39
C ARG A 120 11.48 -2.68 -1.97
N ILE A 121 12.47 -1.81 -1.81
CA ILE A 121 12.92 -1.29 -0.53
C ILE A 121 12.56 0.19 -0.48
N VAL A 122 11.95 0.63 0.61
CA VAL A 122 11.55 2.02 0.80
C VAL A 122 11.90 2.49 2.21
N THR A 123 12.32 3.75 2.33
CA THR A 123 12.44 4.43 3.61
C THR A 123 11.34 5.49 3.68
N LEU A 124 10.39 5.28 4.58
CA LEU A 124 9.23 6.15 4.77
C LEU A 124 9.56 7.29 5.74
N PRO A 125 8.82 8.40 5.69
CA PRO A 125 8.93 9.45 6.70
C PRO A 125 8.66 8.89 8.11
N SER A 126 9.41 9.39 9.09
CA SER A 126 9.10 9.19 10.51
C SER A 126 7.82 9.94 10.88
N GLY A 127 7.19 9.53 11.98
CA GLY A 127 5.88 10.01 12.39
C GLY A 127 4.80 8.94 12.22
N PRO A 128 3.72 9.00 13.02
CA PRO A 128 2.59 8.08 12.91
C PRO A 128 1.85 8.31 11.59
N LYS A 129 1.78 7.29 10.73
CA LYS A 129 1.06 7.36 9.46
C LYS A 129 0.70 5.96 8.93
N GLU A 130 -0.49 5.86 8.33
CA GLU A 130 -0.94 4.68 7.60
C GLU A 130 -0.56 4.78 6.11
N TYR A 131 -0.19 3.64 5.53
CA TYR A 131 0.20 3.50 4.14
C TYR A 131 -0.45 2.26 3.53
N THR A 132 -0.76 2.34 2.24
CA THR A 132 -1.18 1.18 1.44
C THR A 132 -0.16 0.96 0.33
N PHE A 133 0.48 -0.20 0.31
CA PHE A 133 1.35 -0.63 -0.78
C PHE A 133 0.51 -1.36 -1.82
N LEU A 134 0.63 -0.97 -3.09
CA LEU A 134 0.00 -1.61 -4.23
C LEU A 134 1.05 -2.09 -5.22
N VAL A 135 0.84 -3.28 -5.78
CA VAL A 135 1.67 -3.83 -6.86
C VAL A 135 0.83 -4.56 -7.89
N ARG A 136 1.17 -4.38 -9.17
CA ARG A 136 0.54 -5.08 -10.29
C ARG A 136 1.56 -5.49 -11.33
N GLY A 137 1.39 -6.68 -11.90
CA GLY A 137 2.17 -7.21 -13.00
C GLY A 137 1.78 -6.58 -14.33
N LYS A 138 2.75 -6.49 -15.24
CA LYS A 138 2.57 -5.95 -16.58
C LYS A 138 3.43 -6.70 -17.60
N ILE A 139 2.83 -7.09 -18.71
CA ILE A 139 3.52 -7.64 -19.88
C ILE A 139 3.00 -6.94 -21.13
N ASN A 140 3.89 -6.27 -21.86
CA ASN A 140 3.52 -5.45 -23.01
C ASN A 140 2.40 -4.45 -22.61
N ASP A 141 1.24 -4.52 -23.27
CA ASP A 141 0.07 -3.68 -22.97
C ASP A 141 -0.90 -4.30 -21.96
N PHE A 142 -0.66 -5.55 -21.54
CA PHE A 142 -1.49 -6.24 -20.57
C PHE A 142 -1.03 -5.91 -19.15
N VAL A 143 -1.98 -5.46 -18.33
CA VAL A 143 -1.75 -5.09 -16.93
C VAL A 143 -2.73 -5.91 -16.10
N ASP A 144 -2.25 -6.40 -14.95
CA ASP A 144 -3.12 -6.99 -13.94
C ASP A 144 -4.17 -5.95 -13.48
N PRO A 145 -5.47 -6.20 -13.73
CA PRO A 145 -6.54 -5.26 -13.40
C PRO A 145 -6.83 -5.19 -11.89
N THR A 146 -6.32 -6.13 -11.10
CA THR A 146 -6.56 -6.27 -9.67
C THR A 146 -5.24 -6.24 -8.90
N PRO A 147 -4.65 -5.05 -8.67
CA PRO A 147 -3.38 -4.94 -7.95
C PRO A 147 -3.46 -5.61 -6.58
N ALA A 148 -2.43 -6.39 -6.24
CA ALA A 148 -2.23 -6.83 -4.86
C ALA A 148 -1.98 -5.61 -3.99
N LYS A 149 -2.57 -5.63 -2.79
CA LYS A 149 -2.48 -4.53 -1.83
C LYS A 149 -2.24 -5.05 -0.43
N ILE A 150 -1.54 -4.24 0.36
CA ILE A 150 -1.39 -4.42 1.80
C ILE A 150 -1.37 -3.07 2.51
N THR A 151 -2.11 -2.96 3.61
CA THR A 151 -2.16 -1.76 4.44
C THR A 151 -1.36 -1.96 5.70
N PHE A 152 -0.56 -0.98 6.10
CA PHE A 152 0.27 -1.05 7.31
C PHE A 152 0.48 0.36 7.87
N LYS A 153 0.95 0.43 9.11
CA LYS A 153 1.19 1.68 9.84
C LYS A 153 2.65 1.80 10.24
N ILE A 154 3.20 2.99 10.10
CA ILE A 154 4.41 3.40 10.80
C ILE A 154 3.97 4.13 12.06
N ASN A 155 4.46 3.72 13.23
CA ASN A 155 4.24 4.41 14.50
C ASN A 155 5.59 4.79 15.11
N LEU A 156 6.29 5.69 14.43
CA LEU A 156 7.59 6.18 14.87
C LEU A 156 7.48 7.60 15.39
N SER A 157 8.28 7.89 16.42
CA SER A 157 8.49 9.27 16.87
C SER A 157 8.96 10.15 15.70
N PRO A 158 8.48 11.39 15.57
CA PRO A 158 9.05 12.39 14.65
C PRO A 158 10.56 12.61 14.84
N TYR A 159 11.09 12.26 16.03
CA TYR A 159 12.50 12.36 16.41
C TYR A 159 13.28 11.04 16.22
N PHE A 160 12.68 10.02 15.60
CA PHE A 160 13.33 8.73 15.35
C PHE A 160 14.66 8.90 14.62
N LYS A 161 15.74 8.31 15.17
CA LYS A 161 17.15 8.45 14.74
C LYS A 161 17.73 9.86 14.80
N LYS A 162 16.98 10.86 15.27
CA LYS A 162 17.46 12.24 15.46
C LYS A 162 17.98 12.51 16.87
N VAL A 163 17.52 11.73 17.86
CA VAL A 163 17.93 11.86 19.27
C VAL A 163 18.40 10.50 19.77
N ARG A 164 19.49 10.51 20.53
CA ARG A 164 19.97 9.33 21.27
C ARG A 164 20.47 9.74 22.64
N ILE A 165 20.43 8.81 23.59
CA ILE A 165 21.11 8.97 24.87
C ILE A 165 22.62 8.80 24.62
N ALA A 166 23.38 9.85 24.91
CA ALA A 166 24.84 9.83 24.80
C ALA A 166 25.49 9.31 26.08
N THR A 167 24.98 9.72 27.24
CA THR A 167 25.54 9.34 28.53
C THR A 167 24.44 9.35 29.59
N ILE A 168 24.52 8.40 30.52
CA ILE A 168 23.72 8.37 31.74
C ILE A 168 24.70 8.38 32.91
N LYS A 169 24.56 9.35 33.80
CA LYS A 169 25.25 9.42 35.08
C LYS A 169 24.22 9.21 36.16
N THR A 170 24.43 8.21 37.01
CA THR A 170 23.59 7.94 38.17
C THR A 170 23.97 8.84 39.33
N GLU A 171 23.01 9.11 40.20
CA GLU A 171 23.22 9.88 41.42
C GLU A 171 24.27 9.23 42.33
N THR A 172 25.10 10.08 42.92
CA THR A 172 26.02 9.75 44.00
C THR A 172 25.84 10.77 45.13
N PHE A 173 26.40 10.50 46.30
CA PHE A 173 26.41 11.48 47.41
C PHE A 173 26.97 12.86 47.03
N SER A 174 27.81 12.95 45.99
CA SER A 174 28.47 14.17 45.54
C SER A 174 27.97 14.71 44.21
N SER A 175 27.05 14.04 43.51
CA SER A 175 26.53 14.54 42.23
C SER A 175 25.16 13.99 41.87
N PRO A 176 24.28 14.81 41.26
CA PRO A 176 22.96 14.37 40.85
C PRO A 176 23.03 13.44 39.65
N SER A 177 21.92 12.73 39.39
CA SER A 177 21.71 12.01 38.14
C SER A 177 21.69 12.99 36.95
N LEU A 178 22.32 12.61 35.84
CA LEU A 178 22.37 13.41 34.61
C LEU A 178 22.19 12.50 33.38
N ILE A 179 21.27 12.87 32.50
CA ILE A 179 21.14 12.25 31.18
C ILE A 179 21.59 13.26 30.13
N THR A 180 22.60 12.90 29.35
CA THR A 180 23.07 13.69 28.22
C THR A 180 22.48 13.13 26.95
N LEU A 181 21.78 13.97 26.19
CA LEU A 181 21.26 13.63 24.87
C LEU A 181 22.21 14.12 23.79
N SER A 182 22.32 13.36 22.70
CA SER A 182 23.01 13.74 21.48
C SER A 182 22.00 13.79 20.35
N THR A 183 22.07 14.86 19.55
CA THR A 183 21.13 15.14 18.49
C THR A 183 21.83 15.15 17.13
N ASN A 184 21.10 14.72 16.10
CA ASN A 184 21.48 14.87 14.70
C ASN A 184 20.31 15.55 13.97
N LEU A 185 20.32 16.87 14.03
CA LEU A 185 19.30 17.74 13.45
C LEU A 185 19.88 18.51 12.27
N LYS A 186 19.04 18.75 11.26
CA LYS A 186 19.37 19.73 10.21
C LYS A 186 19.30 21.15 10.79
N LYS A 187 19.89 22.12 10.08
CA LYS A 187 20.06 23.50 10.55
C LYS A 187 18.75 24.19 10.95
N GLU A 188 17.62 23.77 10.37
CA GLU A 188 16.29 24.33 10.60
C GLU A 188 15.37 23.41 11.44
N GLU A 189 15.89 22.30 11.99
CA GLU A 189 15.09 21.39 12.81
C GLU A 189 15.26 21.70 14.30
N GLU A 190 14.14 21.73 15.02
CA GLU A 190 14.09 21.93 16.46
C GLU A 190 13.43 20.72 17.16
N ILE A 191 13.82 20.46 18.41
CA ILE A 191 13.17 19.47 19.27
C ILE A 191 12.43 20.22 20.35
N ASN A 192 11.11 20.08 20.37
CA ASN A 192 10.29 20.58 21.45
C ASN A 192 10.27 19.56 22.58
N ILE A 193 10.84 19.93 23.73
CA ILE A 193 10.79 19.21 24.99
C ILE A 193 9.88 20.03 25.90
N SER A 194 8.62 19.61 25.99
CA SER A 194 7.58 20.22 26.84
C SER A 194 7.23 19.32 28.00
#